data_AF-A0A6G6K3C4-F1
#
_entry.id   AF-A0A6G6K3C4-F1
#
_cell.length_a   1.000
_cell.length_b   1.000
_cell.length_c   1.000
_cell.angle_alpha   90.00
_cell.angle_beta   90.00
_cell.angle_gamma   90.00
#
_symmetry.space_group_name_H-M   'P 1'
#
loop_
_entity.id
_entity.type
_entity.pdbx_description
1 polymer ?
#
loop_
_entity_poly.entity_id
_entity_poly.type
_entity_poly.pdbx_seq_one_letter_code
_entity_poly.pdbx_strand_id
1 'polypeptide(L)'
;MSSTVLSQALALYDRAGETQTGTPTQSRTFEEDLAAFIHTGRVYITPTCVLFAKAVPSHREYHEPWDTWEPHECDAWLVWLAAGDLAEFFQYVPYELPWLVWARRDRLRKWPYDLARRHILQEHATAALETPS
;
A
#
# COMPACT_ATOMS: atom_id res chain seq x y z
N MET A 1 -3.01 -19.10 -14.59
CA MET A 1 -1.74 -18.36 -14.72
C MET A 1 -1.75 -17.29 -13.64
N SER A 2 -0.92 -17.41 -12.59
CA SER A 2 -0.80 -16.35 -11.59
C SER A 2 -0.22 -15.12 -12.29
N SER A 3 -0.87 -13.95 -12.15
CA SER A 3 -0.31 -12.70 -12.67
C SER A 3 1.06 -12.45 -12.03
N THR A 4 2.06 -12.05 -12.83
CA THR A 4 3.42 -11.72 -12.35
C THR A 4 3.38 -10.74 -11.17
N VAL A 5 2.42 -9.81 -11.16
CA VAL A 5 2.29 -8.79 -10.11
C VAL A 5 1.75 -9.37 -8.79
N LEU A 6 0.84 -10.35 -8.83
CA LEU A 6 0.37 -11.00 -7.60
C LEU A 6 1.50 -11.78 -6.92
N SER A 7 2.32 -12.48 -7.70
CA SER A 7 3.51 -13.14 -7.19
C SER A 7 4.52 -12.15 -6.60
N GLN A 8 4.69 -10.97 -7.20
CA GLN A 8 5.50 -9.89 -6.62
C GLN A 8 4.93 -9.38 -5.29
N ALA A 9 3.61 -9.21 -5.20
CA ALA A 9 2.92 -8.76 -3.99
C ALA A 9 3.09 -9.75 -2.83
N LEU A 10 2.89 -11.05 -3.10
CA LEU A 10 3.14 -12.12 -2.12
C LEU A 10 4.60 -12.13 -1.67
N ALA A 11 5.55 -12.04 -2.60
CA ALA A 11 6.98 -11.98 -2.27
C ALA A 11 7.36 -10.72 -1.47
N LEU A 12 6.66 -9.59 -1.64
CA LEU A 12 6.84 -8.40 -0.82
C LEU A 12 6.26 -8.59 0.58
N TYR A 13 5.10 -9.25 0.69
CA TYR A 13 4.42 -9.56 1.94
C TYR A 13 5.25 -10.53 2.79
N ASP A 14 5.73 -11.63 2.21
CA ASP A 14 6.58 -12.61 2.90
C ASP A 14 7.88 -11.96 3.41
N ARG A 15 8.50 -11.13 2.57
CA ARG A 15 9.68 -10.34 2.96
C ARG A 15 9.39 -9.35 4.08
N ALA A 16 8.15 -8.93 4.30
CA ALA A 16 7.79 -8.04 5.39
C ALA A 16 7.70 -8.78 6.73
N GLY A 17 7.30 -10.06 6.72
CA GLY A 17 7.20 -10.91 7.92
C GLY A 17 8.53 -11.43 8.47
N GLU A 18 9.60 -11.42 7.67
CA GLU A 18 10.94 -11.87 8.08
C GLU A 18 11.76 -10.73 8.74
N THR A 19 11.80 -10.69 10.08
CA THR A 19 12.74 -9.83 10.83
C THR A 19 14.12 -10.46 11.01
N GLN A 20 15.14 -9.60 11.03
CA GLN A 20 16.56 -9.95 11.26
C GLN A 20 16.88 -10.50 12.66
N THR A 21 15.93 -10.44 13.60
CA THR A 21 16.07 -10.83 15.02
C THR A 21 15.29 -12.10 15.40
N GLY A 22 14.69 -12.82 14.44
CA GLY A 22 14.05 -14.12 14.69
C GLY A 22 12.77 -14.09 15.54
N THR A 23 12.19 -12.91 15.82
CA THR A 23 10.89 -12.79 16.49
C THR A 23 9.85 -12.32 15.48
N PRO A 24 8.93 -13.18 15.00
CA PRO A 24 7.95 -12.78 14.00
C PRO A 24 7.05 -11.68 14.57
N THR A 25 7.09 -10.49 13.96
CA THR A 25 6.26 -9.34 14.37
C THR A 25 4.88 -9.38 13.71
N GLN A 26 4.74 -10.12 12.60
CA GLN A 26 3.50 -10.23 11.84
C GLN A 26 2.98 -11.66 11.92
N SER A 27 2.08 -11.92 12.87
CA SER A 27 1.43 -13.23 13.02
C SER A 27 0.36 -13.50 11.96
N ARG A 28 0.02 -12.49 11.12
CA ARG A 28 -1.07 -12.56 10.16
C ARG A 28 -0.64 -12.97 8.76
N THR A 29 -1.46 -13.81 8.12
CA THR A 29 -1.25 -14.21 6.72
C THR A 29 -1.70 -13.12 5.75
N PHE A 30 -1.23 -13.22 4.51
CA PHE A 30 -1.67 -12.35 3.42
C PHE A 30 -3.20 -12.37 3.26
N GLU A 31 -3.83 -13.55 3.37
CA GLU A 31 -5.27 -13.73 3.26
C GLU A 31 -6.03 -13.05 4.40
N GLU A 32 -5.48 -13.05 5.61
CA GLU A 32 -6.10 -12.36 6.75
C GLU A 32 -6.06 -10.85 6.57
N ASP A 33 -4.94 -10.30 6.11
CA ASP A 33 -4.84 -8.87 5.79
C ASP A 33 -5.70 -8.51 4.57
N LEU A 34 -5.72 -9.35 3.52
CA LEU A 34 -6.61 -9.17 2.37
C LEU A 34 -8.08 -9.12 2.83
N ALA A 35 -8.50 -10.06 3.67
CA ALA A 35 -9.85 -10.09 4.21
C ALA A 35 -10.16 -8.81 5.00
N ALA A 36 -9.23 -8.34 5.83
CA ALA A 36 -9.40 -7.08 6.56
C ALA A 36 -9.61 -5.89 5.62
N PHE A 37 -8.75 -5.74 4.60
CA PHE A 37 -8.83 -4.60 3.68
C PHE A 37 -10.03 -4.65 2.73
N ILE A 38 -10.57 -5.83 2.43
CA ILE A 38 -11.87 -5.96 1.75
C ILE A 38 -12.99 -5.35 2.60
N HIS A 39 -12.93 -5.48 3.94
CA HIS A 39 -13.97 -4.99 4.84
C HIS A 39 -13.78 -3.52 5.24
N THR A 40 -12.55 -3.08 5.49
CA THR A 40 -12.25 -1.80 6.15
C THR A 40 -11.64 -0.76 5.22
N GLY A 41 -11.30 -1.15 4.00
CA GLY A 41 -10.49 -0.35 3.11
C GLY A 41 -10.84 -0.55 1.65
N ARG A 42 -9.78 -0.63 0.84
CA ARG A 42 -9.85 -0.80 -0.60
C ARG A 42 -8.82 -1.83 -1.03
N VAL A 43 -9.27 -2.70 -1.92
CA VAL A 43 -8.44 -3.71 -2.56
C VAL A 43 -8.62 -3.57 -4.07
N TYR A 44 -7.50 -3.37 -4.76
CA TYR A 44 -7.44 -3.40 -6.21
C TYR A 44 -6.42 -4.45 -6.63
N ILE A 45 -6.87 -5.39 -7.45
CA ILE A 45 -6.03 -6.44 -8.04
C ILE A 45 -6.29 -6.40 -9.53
N THR A 46 -5.32 -5.90 -10.29
CA THR A 46 -5.33 -5.81 -11.74
C THR A 46 -4.17 -6.64 -12.31
N PRO A 47 -4.09 -6.86 -13.62
CA PRO A 47 -2.93 -7.52 -14.22
C PRO A 47 -1.60 -6.79 -13.96
N THR A 48 -1.66 -5.48 -13.70
CA THR A 48 -0.52 -4.56 -13.62
C THR A 48 -0.27 -4.01 -12.21
N CYS A 49 -1.24 -4.11 -11.30
CA CYS A 49 -1.14 -3.55 -9.96
C CYS A 49 -1.86 -4.42 -8.91
N VAL A 50 -1.27 -4.52 -7.71
CA VAL A 50 -1.96 -4.98 -6.49
C VAL A 50 -1.85 -3.86 -5.48
N LEU A 51 -2.97 -3.47 -4.87
CA LEU A 51 -3.04 -2.38 -3.90
C LEU A 51 -4.03 -2.68 -2.78
N PHE A 52 -3.55 -2.66 -1.54
CA PHE A 52 -4.36 -2.61 -0.32
C PHE A 52 -4.15 -1.26 0.35
N ALA A 53 -5.21 -0.46 0.47
CA ALA A 53 -5.14 0.84 1.08
C ALA A 53 -6.42 1.21 1.84
N LYS A 54 -6.30 2.06 2.86
CA LYS A 54 -7.46 2.61 3.57
C LYS A 54 -7.18 4.01 4.09
N ALA A 55 -8.24 4.79 4.26
CA ALA A 55 -8.15 6.11 4.89
C ALA A 55 -7.95 5.91 6.40
N VAL A 56 -7.02 6.65 6.99
CA VAL A 56 -6.66 6.57 8.42
C VAL A 56 -6.31 7.94 9.00
N PRO A 57 -6.43 8.10 10.33
CA PRO A 57 -5.82 9.21 11.06
C PRO A 57 -4.29 9.05 11.16
N SER A 58 -3.56 9.97 10.56
CA SER A 58 -2.10 9.95 10.40
C SER A 58 -1.29 10.24 11.67
N HIS A 59 -1.97 10.57 12.78
CA HIS A 59 -1.36 10.83 14.08
C HIS A 59 -1.15 9.55 14.90
N ARG A 60 -1.74 8.42 14.48
CA ARG A 60 -1.55 7.13 15.11
C ARG A 60 -0.25 6.50 14.61
N GLU A 61 0.52 5.95 15.54
CA GLU A 61 1.80 5.30 15.22
C GLU A 61 1.62 3.90 14.62
N TYR A 62 0.44 3.31 14.81
CA TYR A 62 0.12 1.96 14.39
C TYR A 62 -1.36 1.86 14.02
N HIS A 63 -1.64 1.01 13.03
CA HIS A 63 -2.99 0.74 12.54
C HIS A 63 -3.18 -0.76 12.42
N GLU A 64 -4.18 -1.31 13.10
CA GLU A 64 -4.60 -2.67 12.81
C GLU A 64 -5.40 -2.68 11.49
N PRO A 65 -5.19 -3.67 10.60
CA PRO A 65 -5.97 -3.88 9.39
C PRO A 65 -7.48 -3.84 9.60
N TRP A 66 -7.97 -4.40 10.72
CA TRP A 66 -9.40 -4.43 11.07
C TRP A 66 -9.93 -3.13 11.67
N ASP A 67 -9.07 -2.16 12.01
CA ASP A 67 -9.52 -0.86 12.50
C ASP A 67 -10.32 -0.12 11.42
N THR A 68 -11.40 0.52 11.83
CA THR A 68 -12.19 1.45 11.02
C THR A 68 -12.19 2.81 11.68
N TRP A 69 -12.37 3.85 10.87
CA TRP A 69 -12.26 5.24 11.30
C TRP A 69 -13.39 6.04 10.68
N GLU A 70 -13.87 7.05 11.40
CA GLU A 70 -14.84 7.96 10.84
C GLU A 70 -14.18 8.83 9.76
N PRO A 71 -14.84 9.10 8.62
CA PRO A 71 -14.20 9.81 7.51
C PRO A 71 -13.59 11.17 7.87
N HIS A 72 -14.17 11.87 8.86
CA HIS A 72 -13.70 13.19 9.29
C HIS A 72 -12.43 13.14 10.16
N GLU A 73 -12.04 11.97 10.66
CA GLU A 73 -10.80 11.75 11.41
C GLU A 73 -9.62 11.42 10.49
N CYS A 74 -9.92 11.00 9.26
CA CYS A 74 -8.93 10.52 8.30
C CYS A 74 -8.27 11.68 7.54
N ASP A 75 -6.94 11.77 7.66
CA ASP A 75 -6.09 12.74 6.94
C ASP A 75 -4.94 12.06 6.18
N ALA A 76 -4.88 10.73 6.18
CA ALA A 76 -3.92 9.94 5.41
C ALA A 76 -4.57 8.80 4.64
N TRP A 77 -3.98 8.47 3.48
CA TRP A 77 -4.09 7.14 2.89
C TRP A 77 -2.98 6.24 3.44
N LEU A 78 -3.34 5.18 4.16
CA LEU A 78 -2.44 4.09 4.49
C LEU A 78 -2.36 3.14 3.31
N VAL A 79 -1.18 3.00 2.72
CA VAL A 79 -0.84 1.96 1.75
C VAL A 79 -0.19 0.80 2.50
N TRP A 80 -0.96 -0.26 2.70
CA TRP A 80 -0.53 -1.45 3.41
C TRP A 80 0.35 -2.35 2.54
N LEU A 81 -0.11 -2.56 1.31
CA LEU A 81 0.60 -3.34 0.31
C LEU A 81 0.41 -2.68 -1.04
N ALA A 82 1.48 -2.51 -1.80
CA ALA A 82 1.39 -2.15 -3.21
C ALA A 82 2.51 -2.81 -4.01
N ALA A 83 2.16 -3.35 -5.17
CA ALA A 83 3.09 -3.99 -6.10
C ALA A 83 2.68 -3.73 -7.55
N GLY A 84 3.65 -3.69 -8.47
CA GLY A 84 3.43 -3.37 -9.87
C GLY A 84 3.45 -1.87 -10.15
N ASP A 85 2.58 -1.40 -11.05
CA ASP A 85 2.48 0.01 -11.40
C ASP A 85 1.82 0.83 -10.28
N LEU A 86 2.63 1.59 -9.55
CA LEU A 86 2.16 2.45 -8.47
C LEU A 86 1.50 3.74 -8.97
N ALA A 87 1.62 4.12 -10.23
CA ALA A 87 0.90 5.26 -10.77
C ALA A 87 -0.62 5.00 -10.78
N GLU A 88 -1.04 3.75 -10.95
CA GLU A 88 -2.44 3.34 -10.87
C GLU A 88 -3.07 3.62 -9.49
N PHE A 89 -2.27 3.68 -8.42
CA PHE A 89 -2.75 4.06 -7.09
C PHE A 89 -3.61 5.33 -7.12
N PHE A 90 -3.16 6.36 -7.84
CA PHE A 90 -3.83 7.65 -7.91
C PHE A 90 -5.09 7.65 -8.77
N GLN A 91 -5.35 6.57 -9.51
CA GLN A 91 -6.60 6.35 -10.24
C GLN A 91 -7.66 5.66 -9.37
N TYR A 92 -7.21 4.81 -8.43
CA TYR A 92 -8.08 3.99 -7.60
C TYR A 92 -8.39 4.59 -6.22
N VAL A 93 -7.64 5.61 -5.83
CA VAL A 93 -7.94 6.41 -4.66
C VAL A 93 -8.99 7.49 -5.02
N PRO A 94 -10.18 7.49 -4.40
CA PRO A 94 -11.31 8.32 -4.82
C PRO A 94 -11.14 9.82 -4.52
N TYR A 95 -10.26 10.20 -3.59
CA TYR A 95 -10.03 11.58 -3.18
C TYR A 95 -8.66 11.74 -2.54
N GLU A 96 -8.14 12.96 -2.63
CA GLU A 96 -6.85 13.33 -2.05
C GLU A 96 -6.99 13.54 -0.53
N LEU A 97 -6.02 13.05 0.22
CA LEU A 97 -5.84 13.35 1.63
C LEU A 97 -4.49 14.05 1.82
N PRO A 98 -4.27 14.85 2.87
CA PRO A 98 -3.01 15.57 3.06
C PRO A 98 -1.77 14.66 3.07
N TRP A 99 -1.92 13.42 3.54
CA TRP A 99 -0.81 12.50 3.75
C TRP A 99 -0.98 11.17 3.02
N LEU A 100 0.16 10.59 2.66
CA LEU A 100 0.30 9.20 2.23
C LEU A 100 1.22 8.48 3.20
N VAL A 101 0.77 7.38 3.76
CA VAL A 101 1.49 6.59 4.77
C VAL A 101 1.74 5.20 4.20
N TRP A 102 3.01 4.80 4.11
CA TRP A 102 3.38 3.48 3.63
C TRP A 102 3.68 2.55 4.79
N ALA A 103 3.00 1.41 4.86
CA ALA A 103 3.41 0.35 5.76
C ALA A 103 4.73 -0.26 5.25
N ARG A 104 5.75 -0.26 6.11
CA ARG A 104 7.00 -0.99 5.91
C ARG A 104 7.25 -1.82 7.16
N ARG A 105 7.76 -3.05 7.01
CA ARG A 105 8.26 -4.01 8.03
C ARG A 105 7.97 -3.71 9.52
N ASP A 106 8.47 -2.60 10.05
CA ASP A 106 8.34 -2.18 11.44
C ASP A 106 7.84 -0.73 11.64
N ARG A 107 7.64 0.04 10.56
CA ARG A 107 7.40 1.48 10.62
C ARG A 107 6.46 1.97 9.53
N LEU A 108 5.68 2.98 9.90
CA LEU A 108 4.91 3.78 8.98
C LEU A 108 5.79 4.90 8.41
N ARG A 109 5.90 4.97 7.08
CA ARG A 109 6.60 6.08 6.42
C ARG A 109 5.57 7.06 5.85
N LYS A 110 5.48 8.23 6.48
CA LYS A 110 4.55 9.31 6.13
C LYS A 110 5.19 10.30 5.16
N TRP A 111 4.45 10.68 4.11
CA TRP A 111 4.83 11.66 3.10
C TRP A 111 3.66 12.61 2.82
N PRO A 112 3.91 13.89 2.52
CA PRO A 112 2.89 14.74 1.91
C PRO A 112 2.37 14.07 0.63
N TYR A 113 1.05 13.98 0.49
CA TYR A 113 0.43 13.25 -0.63
C TYR A 113 0.89 13.78 -1.99
N ASP A 114 0.89 15.09 -2.19
CA ASP A 114 1.33 15.73 -3.44
C ASP A 114 2.79 15.47 -3.79
N LEU A 115 3.65 15.36 -2.76
CA LEU A 115 5.06 15.06 -2.96
C LEU A 115 5.23 13.61 -3.42
N ALA A 116 4.57 12.67 -2.75
CA ALA A 116 4.59 11.26 -3.13
C ALA A 116 4.01 11.05 -4.53
N ARG A 117 2.90 11.72 -4.84
CA ARG A 117 2.24 11.68 -6.15
C ARG A 117 3.15 12.16 -7.27
N ARG A 118 3.76 13.33 -7.13
CA ARG A 118 4.71 13.83 -8.14
C ARG A 118 5.88 12.89 -8.35
N HIS A 119 6.44 12.38 -7.26
CA HIS A 119 7.59 11.47 -7.32
C HIS A 119 7.25 10.18 -8.06
N ILE A 120 6.18 9.48 -7.68
CA ILE A 120 5.76 8.21 -8.30
C ILE A 120 5.39 8.40 -9.77
N LEU A 121 4.67 9.47 -10.11
CA LEU A 121 4.30 9.74 -11.51
C LEU A 121 5.53 10.09 -12.37
N GLN A 122 6.52 10.77 -11.82
CA GLN A 122 7.77 11.07 -12.53
C GLN A 122 8.62 9.81 -12.76
N GLU A 123 8.72 8.93 -11.77
CA GLU A 123 9.40 7.64 -11.94
C GLU A 123 8.71 6.78 -13.00
N HIS A 124 7.38 6.70 -12.96
CA HIS A 124 6.60 5.97 -13.96
C HIS A 124 6.82 6.51 -15.38
N ALA A 125 6.76 7.84 -15.56
CA ALA A 125 7.01 8.47 -16.85
C ALA A 125 8.44 8.21 -17.37
N THR A 126 9.43 8.15 -16.47
CA THR A 126 10.82 7.86 -16.84
C THR A 126 10.97 6.41 -17.28
N ALA A 127 10.40 5.45 -16.55
CA ALA A 127 10.45 4.03 -16.89
C ALA A 127 9.78 3.72 -18.25
N ALA A 128 8.71 4.44 -18.58
CA ALA A 128 8.03 4.32 -19.87
C ALA A 128 8.89 4.79 -21.06
N LEU A 129 9.84 5.70 -20.86
CA LEU A 129 10.77 6.18 -21.89
C LEU A 129 11.96 5.22 -22.11
N GLU A 130 12.30 4.42 -21.11
CA GLU A 130 13.45 3.50 -21.13
C GLU A 130 13.12 2.10 -21.68
N THR A 131 11.84 1.80 -21.91
CA THR A 131 11.39 0.50 -22.47
C THR A 131 11.04 0.69 -23.95
N PRO A 132 11.97 0.47 -24.90
CA PRO A 132 11.64 0.52 -26.32
C PRO A 132 10.72 -0.65 -26.68
N SER A 133 9.66 -0.35 -27.45
CA SER A 133 8.72 -1.33 -28.02
C SER A 133 9.41 -2.40 -28.87
#